data_AF-A0A4Y9P639-F1
#
_entry.id   AF-A0A4Y9P639-F1
#
_cell.length_a   1.000
_cell.length_b   1.000
_cell.length_c   1.000
_cell.angle_alpha   90.00
_cell.angle_beta   90.00
_cell.angle_gamma   90.00
#
_symmetry.space_group_name_H-M   'P 1'
#
loop_
_entity.id
_entity.type
_entity.pdbx_description
1 polymer ?
#
loop_
_entity_poly.entity_id
_entity_poly.type
_entity_poly.pdbx_seq_one_letter_code
_entity_poly.pdbx_strand_id
1 'polypeptide(L)'
;MTKLTKEQIEFAGSMTIKQRHVLRALAIYPNGWFMSASERADPELYELFRHRLVQCHHVCATGGLPSWGVTDFGKRIAERQAKGEC
;
A
#
# COMPACT_ATOMS: atom_id res chain seq x y z
N MET A 1 -16.56 3.15 -9.75
CA MET A 1 -15.41 2.21 -9.76
C MET A 1 -14.19 2.93 -10.33
N THR A 2 -13.17 3.16 -9.52
CA THR A 2 -11.94 3.87 -9.89
C THR A 2 -11.02 2.95 -10.70
N LYS A 3 -10.81 3.25 -11.99
CA LYS A 3 -9.98 2.43 -12.89
C LYS A 3 -8.50 2.52 -12.49
N LEU A 4 -7.78 1.39 -12.49
CA LEU A 4 -6.33 1.39 -12.28
C LEU A 4 -5.65 2.14 -13.42
N THR A 5 -4.66 2.96 -13.08
CA THR A 5 -3.83 3.65 -14.07
C THR A 5 -2.80 2.68 -14.67
N LYS A 6 -2.27 3.02 -15.84
CA LYS A 6 -1.23 2.20 -16.50
C LYS A 6 0.02 2.08 -15.61
N GLU A 7 0.43 3.18 -15.00
CA GLU A 7 1.58 3.23 -14.07
C GLU A 7 1.39 2.31 -12.86
N GLN A 8 0.18 2.24 -12.30
CA GLN A 8 -0.13 1.34 -11.19
C GLN A 8 -0.06 -0.13 -11.59
N ILE A 9 -0.45 -0.46 -12.83
CA ILE A 9 -0.39 -1.83 -13.36
C ILE A 9 1.06 -2.22 -13.66
N GLU A 10 1.81 -1.34 -14.33
CA GLU A 10 3.24 -1.57 -14.62
C GLU A 10 4.04 -1.73 -13.33
N PHE A 11 3.80 -0.85 -12.35
CA PHE A 11 4.44 -0.95 -11.04
C PHE A 11 4.08 -2.24 -10.31
N ALA A 12 2.83 -2.70 -10.39
CA ALA A 12 2.41 -3.98 -9.78
C ALA A 12 3.21 -5.18 -10.31
N GLY A 13 3.61 -5.15 -11.57
CA GLY A 13 4.47 -6.18 -12.18
C GLY A 13 5.93 -6.10 -11.75
N SER A 14 6.42 -4.92 -11.39
CA SER A 14 7.80 -4.70 -10.91
C SER A 14 7.95 -4.74 -9.38
N MET A 15 6.89 -5.02 -8.62
CA MET A 15 6.94 -5.00 -7.16
C MET A 15 7.90 -6.05 -6.59
N THR A 16 8.67 -5.62 -5.59
CA THR A 16 9.48 -6.54 -4.78
C THR A 16 8.57 -7.52 -4.03
N ILE A 17 9.14 -8.65 -3.59
CA ILE A 17 8.42 -9.61 -2.73
C ILE A 17 7.96 -8.95 -1.43
N LYS A 18 8.73 -7.99 -0.90
CA LYS A 18 8.39 -7.25 0.31
C LYS A 18 7.20 -6.31 0.09
N GLN A 19 7.23 -5.50 -0.98
CA GLN A 19 6.10 -4.65 -1.38
C GLN A 19 4.80 -5.42 -1.52
N ARG A 20 4.85 -6.60 -2.17
CA ARG A 20 3.67 -7.46 -2.33
C ARG A 20 3.14 -7.96 -0.99
N HIS A 21 4.02 -8.37 -0.07
CA HIS A 21 3.60 -8.78 1.27
C HIS A 21 3.00 -7.63 2.08
N VAL A 22 3.62 -6.45 2.05
CA VAL A 22 3.11 -5.24 2.72
C VAL A 22 1.73 -4.87 2.18
N LEU A 23 1.58 -4.82 0.86
CA LEU A 23 0.31 -4.48 0.22
C LEU A 23 -0.78 -5.51 0.55
N ARG A 24 -0.46 -6.80 0.50
CA ARG A 24 -1.38 -7.88 0.90
C ARG A 24 -1.78 -7.78 2.37
N ALA A 25 -0.82 -7.53 3.27
CA ALA A 25 -1.10 -7.39 4.69
C ALA A 25 -2.04 -6.22 4.97
N LEU A 26 -1.80 -5.06 4.34
CA LEU A 26 -2.70 -3.90 4.47
C LEU A 26 -4.07 -4.16 3.82
N ALA A 27 -4.13 -4.92 2.72
CA ALA A 27 -5.38 -5.27 2.05
C ALA A 27 -6.32 -6.16 2.89
N ILE A 28 -5.80 -6.93 3.85
CA ILE A 28 -6.60 -7.72 4.81
C ILE A 28 -7.44 -6.81 5.71
N TYR A 29 -6.97 -5.58 5.96
CA TYR A 29 -7.63 -4.60 6.81
C TYR A 29 -8.07 -3.38 5.98
N PRO A 30 -9.06 -3.54 5.08
CA PRO A 30 -9.43 -2.49 4.11
C PRO A 30 -9.96 -1.21 4.77
N ASN A 31 -10.47 -1.30 5.99
CA ASN A 31 -10.92 -0.16 6.80
C ASN A 31 -10.00 0.07 8.03
N GLY A 32 -8.92 -0.70 8.14
CA GLY A 32 -8.02 -0.67 9.27
C GLY A 32 -6.79 0.16 8.96
N TRP A 33 -6.37 0.94 9.96
CA TRP A 33 -5.09 1.63 9.96
C TRP A 33 -4.12 0.77 10.75
N PHE A 34 -3.05 0.33 10.09
CA PHE A 34 -1.96 -0.35 10.78
C PHE A 34 -0.97 0.70 11.29
N MET A 35 -0.84 0.79 12.61
CA MET A 35 0.31 1.44 13.23
C MET A 35 1.52 0.56 12.94
N SER A 36 2.32 0.97 11.96
CA SER A 36 3.62 0.37 11.73
C SER A 36 4.61 1.02 12.69
N ALA A 37 5.18 0.22 13.60
CA ALA A 37 6.43 0.59 14.27
C ALA A 37 7.60 0.69 13.28
N SER A 38 7.43 0.15 12.07
CA SER A 38 8.41 0.11 10.99
C SER A 38 8.31 1.39 10.15
N GLU A 39 8.97 2.41 10.69
CA GLU A 39 9.79 3.45 10.07
C GLU A 39 9.35 4.11 8.76
N ARG A 40 9.33 5.46 8.84
CA ARG A 40 9.51 6.43 7.75
C ARG A 40 10.68 6.14 6.77
N ALA A 41 11.46 5.09 7.00
CA ALA A 41 12.70 4.77 6.30
C ALA A 41 12.63 3.51 5.43
N ASP A 42 11.51 2.77 5.39
CA ASP A 42 11.39 1.62 4.47
C ASP A 42 11.06 2.13 3.04
N PRO A 43 12.01 2.06 2.09
CA PRO A 43 11.77 2.53 0.71
C PRO A 43 10.60 1.80 0.05
N GLU A 44 10.29 0.59 0.53
CA GLU A 44 9.23 -0.25 0.01
C GLU A 44 7.84 0.38 0.24
N LEU A 45 7.62 1.06 1.37
CA LEU A 45 6.37 1.78 1.66
C LEU A 45 6.26 3.10 0.89
N TYR A 46 7.39 3.77 0.66
CA TYR A 46 7.44 5.04 -0.05
C TYR A 46 6.97 4.90 -1.50
N GLU A 47 7.43 3.88 -2.22
CA GLU A 47 7.00 3.64 -3.60
C GLU A 47 5.53 3.22 -3.69
N LEU A 48 5.04 2.40 -2.75
CA LEU A 48 3.61 2.08 -2.65
C LEU A 48 2.75 3.34 -2.44
N PHE A 49 3.23 4.29 -1.64
CA PHE A 49 2.56 5.56 -1.39
C PHE A 49 2.60 6.48 -2.61
N ARG A 50 3.76 6.56 -3.28
CA ARG A 50 3.96 7.34 -4.51
C ARG A 50 2.99 6.91 -5.62
N HIS A 51 2.76 5.60 -5.76
CA HIS A 51 1.80 5.03 -6.70
C HIS A 51 0.34 5.04 -6.20
N ARG A 52 0.07 5.71 -5.08
CA ARG A 52 -1.25 5.84 -4.44
C ARG A 52 -1.92 4.50 -4.16
N LEU A 53 -1.13 3.48 -3.81
CA LEU A 53 -1.63 2.15 -3.45
C LEU A 53 -1.87 2.03 -1.94
N VAL A 54 -1.08 2.74 -1.15
CA VAL A 54 -1.28 2.93 0.29
C VAL A 54 -1.47 4.41 0.59
N GLN A 55 -2.02 4.69 1.77
CA GLN A 55 -2.20 6.02 2.32
C GLN A 55 -1.60 6.08 3.72
N CYS A 56 -1.07 7.24 4.08
CA CYS A 56 -0.49 7.52 5.38
C CYS A 56 -1.37 8.53 6.11
N HIS A 57 -1.72 8.24 7.36
CA HIS A 57 -2.36 9.17 8.27
C HIS A 57 -1.43 9.47 9.44
N HIS A 58 -1.08 10.74 9.59
CA HIS A 58 -0.39 11.22 10.78
C HIS A 58 -1.44 11.58 11.82
N VAL A 59 -1.64 10.69 12.79
CA VAL A 59 -2.67 10.85 13.85
C VAL A 59 -2.40 12.06 14.75
N CYS A 60 -1.17 12.60 14.77
CA CYS A 60 -0.85 13.78 15.57
C CYS A 60 0.25 14.65 14.94
N ALA A 61 -0.02 15.96 14.79
CA ALA A 61 0.95 16.94 14.31
C ALA A 61 2.16 17.13 15.25
N THR A 62 2.05 16.67 16.49
CA THR A 62 3.03 16.87 17.58
C THR A 62 3.93 15.66 17.87
N GLY A 63 3.89 14.59 17.05
CA GLY A 63 4.87 13.49 17.15
C GLY A 63 4.31 12.07 17.18
N GLY A 64 3.11 11.82 16.66
CA GLY A 64 2.59 10.46 16.52
C GLY A 64 3.29 9.66 15.40
N LEU A 65 3.41 8.34 15.60
CA LEU A 65 3.87 7.44 14.53
C LEU A 65 2.91 7.48 13.34
N PRO A 66 3.41 7.38 12.08
CA PRO A 66 2.54 7.28 10.92
C PRO A 66 1.72 5.99 10.96
N SER A 67 0.43 6.12 10.70
CA SER A 67 -0.46 4.98 10.50
C SER A 67 -0.67 4.77 9.00
N TRP A 68 -0.60 3.53 8.54
CA TRP A 68 -0.71 3.19 7.13
C TRP A 68 -2.00 2.43 6.85
N GLY A 69 -2.64 2.75 5.73
CA GLY A 69 -3.84 2.08 5.25
C GLY A 69 -3.69 1.73 3.77
N VAL A 70 -4.40 0.69 3.33
CA VAL A 70 -4.52 0.40 1.89
C VAL A 70 -5.52 1.38 1.26
N THR A 71 -5.33 1.72 -0.02
CA THR A 71 -6.34 2.43 -0.82
C THR A 71 -7.19 1.44 -1.62
N ASP A 72 -8.28 1.91 -2.24
CA ASP A 72 -9.06 1.09 -3.18
C ASP A 72 -8.22 0.57 -4.36
N PHE A 73 -7.25 1.36 -4.82
CA PHE A 73 -6.33 0.93 -5.88
C PHE A 73 -5.39 -0.17 -5.40
N GLY A 74 -4.80 0.00 -4.23
CA GLY A 74 -3.94 -1.00 -3.61
C GLY A 74 -4.66 -2.32 -3.35
N LYS A 75 -5.91 -2.24 -2.88
CA LYS A 75 -6.76 -3.42 -2.66
C LYS A 75 -7.00 -4.19 -3.95
N ARG A 76 -7.35 -3.49 -5.04
CA ARG A 76 -7.54 -4.12 -6.37
C ARG A 76 -6.26 -4.79 -6.88
N ILE A 77 -5.09 -4.17 -6.68
CA ILE A 77 -3.82 -4.78 -7.08
C ILE A 77 -3.54 -6.02 -6.23
N ALA A 78 -3.75 -5.97 -4.92
CA ALA A 78 -3.58 -7.12 -4.05
C ALA A 78 -4.50 -8.29 -4.46
N GLU A 79 -5.76 -8.00 -4.81
CA GLU A 79 -6.72 -8.99 -5.33
C GLU A 79 -6.25 -9.60 -6.66
N ARG A 80 -5.76 -8.79 -7.61
CA ARG A 80 -5.21 -9.27 -8.89
C ARG A 80 -3.97 -10.14 -8.67
N GLN A 81 -3.07 -9.74 -7.78
CA GLN A 81 -1.89 -10.53 -7.41
C GLN A 81 -2.26 -11.84 -6.69
N ALA A 82 -3.36 -11.90 -5.95
CA ALA A 82 -3.84 -13.13 -5.35
C ALA A 82 -4.41 -14.11 -6.39
N LYS A 83 -4.93 -13.58 -7.51
CA LYS A 83 -5.44 -14.35 -8.66
C LYS A 83 -4.37 -14.71 -9.70
N GLY A 84 -3.14 -14.21 -9.55
CA GLY A 84 -2.05 -14.41 -10.52
C GLY A 84 -2.14 -13.53 -11.78
N GLU A 85 -2.83 -12.38 -11.70
CA GLU A 85 -3.13 -11.50 -12.84
C GLU A 85 -2.19 -10.27 -12.95
N CYS A 86 -1.02 -10.33 -12.31
CA CYS A 86 0.01 -9.28 -12.26
C CYS A 86 1.39 -9.84 -12.56
#